data_AF-A0A7R9CYN3-F1
#
_entry.id   AF-A0A7R9CYN3-F1
#
_cell.length_a   1.000
_cell.length_b   1.000
_cell.length_c   1.000
_cell.angle_alpha   90.00
_cell.angle_beta   90.00
_cell.angle_gamma   90.00
#
_symmetry.space_group_name_H-M   'P 1'
#
loop_
_entity.id
_entity.type
_entity.pdbx_description
1 polymer ?
#
loop_
_entity_poly.entity_id
_entity_poly.type
_entity_poly.pdbx_seq_one_letter_code
_entity_poly.pdbx_strand_id
1 'polypeptide(L)'
;MKSHAPFRSFLSTGDEAAPGNFGLKDQVAALRWVQDNIAVFGGNPNSVTIFGESAGGASVHYHILSPLSQGLFHRGISQSGTALCSWTLAPNGSSKHQAQKLATLLNCPSAPSKALVDCLRKREAKDIIATDKDFMEWDVDPLIPFKPVVETTAEEGEDIFIPDHPLNMILNKNRKLNIPWITGLNSGDGGLKAAPIFAKDKLVQDLDREFDRIAPISMFYGETSLKTEEVSQRIRDFYFGDQPINNDTLHSVVDMFTDNWFLSGADQAVKLQVAVSSAPVYYYYFDYRGTKSFSELFSGLTTDFGVCHADELQYLFPSDRVFPGLVPSQKDIEITDKMITMWTDFARTGNPTPDEKDVAVRWQPITSSNLEYLYIGSDMYMDSGLLKERAEFWASLSVRPNLFSSNIHKNEL
;
A
#
# COMPACT_ATOMS: atom_id res chain seq x y z
N MET A 1 -22.32 21.65 -6.64
CA MET A 1 -21.12 21.33 -5.85
C MET A 1 -21.08 22.24 -4.63
N LYS A 2 -21.42 21.74 -3.43
CA LYS A 2 -21.15 22.46 -2.18
C LYS A 2 -19.63 22.47 -1.99
N SER A 3 -19.02 23.64 -1.82
CA SER A 3 -17.58 23.79 -1.66
C SER A 3 -17.11 23.13 -0.36
N HIS A 4 -16.42 22.00 -0.47
CA HIS A 4 -15.73 21.35 0.64
C HIS A 4 -14.26 21.80 0.61
N ALA A 5 -13.97 22.93 1.27
CA ALA A 5 -12.58 23.33 1.56
C ALA A 5 -12.00 22.41 2.65
N PRO A 6 -10.66 22.33 2.80
CA PRO A 6 -9.89 21.10 2.97
C PRO A 6 -10.17 20.42 4.30
N PHE A 7 -11.07 19.44 4.23
CA PHE A 7 -11.24 18.44 5.25
C PHE A 7 -10.17 17.36 5.03
N ARG A 8 -9.62 16.76 6.10
CA ARG A 8 -8.73 15.61 5.91
C ARG A 8 -9.45 14.55 5.08
N SER A 9 -8.88 14.19 3.93
CA SER A 9 -9.50 13.33 2.91
C SER A 9 -9.89 11.93 3.41
N PHE A 10 -9.39 11.52 4.58
CA PHE A 10 -9.69 10.24 5.23
C PHE A 10 -10.25 10.39 6.66
N LEU A 11 -10.73 11.58 7.06
CA LEU A 11 -11.45 11.70 8.33
C LEU A 11 -12.75 10.89 8.27
N SER A 12 -13.02 10.10 9.30
CA SER A 12 -14.31 9.42 9.44
C SER A 12 -14.79 9.45 10.89
N THR A 13 -16.08 9.74 11.08
CA THR A 13 -16.76 9.63 12.38
C THR A 13 -17.46 8.28 12.56
N GLY A 14 -17.41 7.41 11.54
CA GLY A 14 -18.10 6.12 11.51
C GLY A 14 -19.62 6.23 11.38
N ASP A 15 -20.11 7.41 11.00
CA ASP A 15 -21.52 7.73 10.76
C ASP A 15 -21.68 8.73 9.61
N GLU A 16 -22.91 9.05 9.25
CA GLU A 16 -23.31 9.96 8.17
C GLU A 16 -22.69 11.37 8.24
N ALA A 17 -22.20 11.83 9.41
CA ALA A 17 -21.59 13.15 9.51
C ALA A 17 -20.24 13.25 8.75
N ALA A 18 -19.49 12.15 8.71
CA ALA A 18 -18.29 11.97 7.91
C ALA A 18 -18.06 10.46 7.70
N PRO A 19 -18.66 9.84 6.66
CA PRO A 19 -18.54 8.40 6.43
C PRO A 19 -17.08 7.98 6.15
N GLY A 20 -16.30 8.86 5.48
CA GLY A 20 -14.89 8.66 5.20
C GLY A 20 -14.59 8.50 3.71
N ASN A 21 -13.36 8.10 3.41
CA ASN A 21 -12.89 7.78 2.06
C ASN A 21 -13.01 8.92 1.02
N PHE A 22 -13.12 10.18 1.44
CA PHE A 22 -13.27 11.32 0.53
C PHE A 22 -12.14 11.37 -0.52
N GLY A 23 -10.90 11.07 -0.13
CA GLY A 23 -9.77 11.02 -1.08
C GLY A 23 -9.90 9.94 -2.15
N LEU A 24 -10.51 8.80 -1.84
CA LEU A 24 -10.79 7.75 -2.83
C LEU A 24 -12.00 8.13 -3.71
N LYS A 25 -12.98 8.84 -3.15
CA LYS A 25 -14.12 9.41 -3.91
C LYS A 25 -13.66 10.52 -4.86
N ASP A 26 -12.65 11.31 -4.47
CA ASP A 26 -12.00 12.27 -5.36
C ASP A 26 -11.34 11.56 -6.55
N GLN A 27 -10.68 10.42 -6.31
CA GLN A 27 -10.12 9.60 -7.38
C GLN A 27 -11.22 9.01 -8.30
N VAL A 28 -12.37 8.60 -7.76
CA VAL A 28 -13.54 8.23 -8.59
C VAL A 28 -14.00 9.39 -9.46
N ALA A 29 -14.08 10.60 -8.92
CA ALA A 29 -14.47 11.78 -9.68
C ALA A 29 -13.47 12.06 -10.82
N ALA A 30 -12.16 11.87 -10.57
CA ALA A 30 -11.14 11.96 -11.60
C ALA A 30 -11.30 10.88 -12.68
N LEU A 31 -11.61 9.64 -12.30
CA LEU A 31 -11.85 8.56 -13.26
C LEU A 31 -13.11 8.80 -14.12
N ARG A 32 -14.19 9.33 -13.52
CA ARG A 32 -15.38 9.77 -14.28
C ARG A 32 -15.02 10.89 -15.25
N TRP A 33 -14.20 11.86 -14.83
CA TRP A 33 -13.70 12.89 -15.72
C TRP A 33 -12.90 12.31 -16.90
N VAL A 34 -12.02 11.33 -16.66
CA VAL A 34 -11.29 10.64 -17.73
C VAL A 34 -12.25 9.97 -18.71
N GLN A 35 -13.26 9.24 -18.20
CA GLN A 35 -14.27 8.61 -19.05
C GLN A 35 -15.01 9.63 -19.94
N ASP A 36 -15.39 10.76 -19.37
CA ASP A 36 -16.17 11.78 -20.08
C ASP A 36 -15.32 12.63 -21.06
N ASN A 37 -14.01 12.78 -20.81
CA ASN A 37 -13.20 13.80 -21.49
C ASN A 37 -12.00 13.23 -22.26
N ILE A 38 -11.45 12.06 -21.94
CA ILE A 38 -10.14 11.67 -22.50
C ILE A 38 -10.15 11.51 -24.02
N ALA A 39 -11.32 11.27 -24.62
CA ALA A 39 -11.49 11.22 -26.07
C ALA A 39 -11.06 12.51 -26.79
N VAL A 40 -11.27 13.69 -26.19
CA VAL A 40 -10.86 14.97 -26.83
C VAL A 40 -9.34 15.19 -26.80
N PHE A 41 -8.64 14.47 -25.94
CA PHE A 41 -7.17 14.45 -25.87
C PHE A 41 -6.57 13.32 -26.71
N GLY A 42 -7.38 12.59 -27.48
CA GLY A 42 -6.95 11.46 -28.31
C GLY A 42 -6.83 10.13 -27.56
N GLY A 43 -7.26 10.04 -26.30
CA GLY A 43 -7.28 8.79 -25.54
C GLY A 43 -8.54 7.97 -25.81
N ASN A 44 -8.51 6.69 -25.40
CA ASN A 44 -9.64 5.77 -25.53
C ASN A 44 -10.28 5.50 -24.15
N PRO A 45 -11.51 5.98 -23.87
CA PRO A 45 -12.18 5.73 -22.59
C PRO A 45 -12.42 4.23 -22.32
N ASN A 46 -12.52 3.41 -23.38
CA ASN A 46 -12.69 1.96 -23.30
C ASN A 46 -11.37 1.18 -23.14
N SER A 47 -10.25 1.86 -22.89
CA SER A 47 -8.95 1.21 -22.63
C SER A 47 -8.10 1.99 -21.64
N VAL A 48 -8.72 2.40 -20.54
CA VAL A 48 -8.04 3.08 -19.43
C VAL A 48 -7.33 2.08 -18.51
N THR A 49 -6.06 2.34 -18.22
CA THR A 49 -5.27 1.62 -17.20
C THR A 49 -4.99 2.58 -16.06
N ILE A 50 -5.27 2.16 -14.82
CA ILE A 50 -4.88 2.91 -13.63
C ILE A 50 -3.62 2.27 -13.03
N PHE A 51 -2.71 3.10 -12.54
CA PHE A 51 -1.52 2.64 -11.85
C PHE A 51 -1.15 3.59 -10.72
N GLY A 52 -0.50 3.05 -9.70
CA GLY A 52 -0.06 3.82 -8.55
C GLY A 52 0.93 3.05 -7.71
N GLU A 53 1.72 3.78 -6.94
CA GLU A 53 2.75 3.26 -6.06
C GLU A 53 2.40 3.58 -4.60
N SER A 54 2.80 2.70 -3.68
CA SER A 54 2.53 2.84 -2.25
C SER A 54 1.03 2.98 -1.95
N ALA A 55 0.62 4.07 -1.28
CA ALA A 55 -0.78 4.43 -1.07
C ALA A 55 -1.58 4.54 -2.38
N GLY A 56 -0.94 4.94 -3.48
CA GLY A 56 -1.52 4.90 -4.82
C GLY A 56 -1.73 3.47 -5.33
N GLY A 57 -0.80 2.55 -5.05
CA GLY A 57 -0.94 1.13 -5.39
C GLY A 57 -2.08 0.47 -4.62
N ALA A 58 -2.20 0.78 -3.33
CA ALA A 58 -3.34 0.38 -2.51
C ALA A 58 -4.66 0.97 -3.04
N SER A 59 -4.65 2.24 -3.47
CA SER A 59 -5.80 2.90 -4.08
C SER A 59 -6.24 2.21 -5.37
N VAL A 60 -5.31 1.82 -6.25
CA VAL A 60 -5.62 1.02 -7.45
C VAL A 60 -6.31 -0.28 -7.08
N HIS A 61 -5.79 -1.01 -6.08
CA HIS A 61 -6.43 -2.25 -5.64
C HIS A 61 -7.82 -1.96 -5.06
N TYR A 62 -8.01 -0.91 -4.28
CA TYR A 62 -9.34 -0.49 -3.84
C TYR A 62 -10.30 -0.15 -4.99
N HIS A 63 -9.84 0.53 -6.04
CA HIS A 63 -10.66 0.77 -7.24
C HIS A 63 -11.05 -0.53 -7.96
N ILE A 64 -10.17 -1.54 -8.00
CA ILE A 64 -10.51 -2.88 -8.52
C ILE A 64 -11.64 -3.50 -7.69
N LEU A 65 -11.60 -3.33 -6.36
CA LEU A 65 -12.56 -3.93 -5.44
C LEU A 65 -13.87 -3.12 -5.29
N SER A 66 -13.84 -1.81 -5.49
CA SER A 66 -14.98 -0.94 -5.22
C SER A 66 -16.06 -1.05 -6.31
N PRO A 67 -17.35 -1.24 -5.95
CA PRO A 67 -18.44 -1.16 -6.94
C PRO A 67 -18.53 0.22 -7.58
N LEU A 68 -18.10 1.27 -6.87
CA LEU A 68 -18.21 2.65 -7.33
C LEU A 68 -17.30 2.97 -8.54
N SER A 69 -16.27 2.17 -8.74
CA SER A 69 -15.30 2.35 -9.84
C SER A 69 -15.54 1.41 -11.01
N GLN A 70 -16.58 0.58 -10.94
CA GLN A 70 -16.87 -0.42 -11.96
C GLN A 70 -17.12 0.24 -13.31
N GLY A 71 -16.40 -0.24 -14.34
CA GLY A 71 -16.50 0.27 -15.71
C GLY A 71 -15.74 1.57 -15.98
N LEU A 72 -15.04 2.14 -15.00
CA LEU A 72 -14.26 3.37 -15.21
C LEU A 72 -12.83 3.12 -15.70
N PHE A 73 -12.36 1.88 -15.64
CA PHE A 73 -11.04 1.45 -16.09
C PHE A 73 -11.05 -0.04 -16.42
N HIS A 74 -9.99 -0.49 -17.08
CA HIS A 74 -9.92 -1.79 -17.75
C HIS A 74 -8.75 -2.64 -17.27
N ARG A 75 -7.73 -2.03 -16.66
CA ARG A 75 -6.51 -2.69 -16.15
C ARG A 75 -5.96 -1.91 -14.96
N GLY A 76 -5.27 -2.59 -14.05
CA GLY A 76 -4.67 -1.98 -12.87
C GLY A 76 -3.21 -2.38 -12.68
N ILE A 77 -2.38 -1.48 -12.15
CA ILE A 77 -1.02 -1.78 -11.68
C ILE A 77 -0.88 -1.24 -10.25
N SER A 78 -0.61 -2.12 -9.29
CA SER A 78 -0.39 -1.80 -7.88
C SER A 78 1.07 -2.01 -7.51
N GLN A 79 1.84 -0.94 -7.39
CA GLN A 79 3.26 -1.02 -7.06
C GLN A 79 3.45 -0.84 -5.54
N SER A 80 4.09 -1.79 -4.87
CA SER A 80 4.38 -1.76 -3.43
C SER A 80 3.21 -1.31 -2.56
N GLY A 81 2.00 -1.83 -2.82
CA GLY A 81 0.82 -1.49 -2.03
C GLY A 81 -0.46 -2.15 -2.54
N THR A 82 -1.22 -2.77 -1.62
CA THR A 82 -2.53 -3.37 -1.92
C THR A 82 -3.51 -3.04 -0.81
N ALA A 83 -4.82 -3.15 -1.07
CA ALA A 83 -5.86 -2.96 -0.05
C ALA A 83 -5.71 -3.85 1.21
N LEU A 84 -4.90 -4.92 1.16
CA LEU A 84 -4.68 -5.84 2.29
C LEU A 84 -3.39 -5.57 3.08
N CYS A 85 -2.59 -4.56 2.73
CA CYS A 85 -1.44 -4.14 3.55
C CYS A 85 -1.87 -3.72 4.98
N SER A 86 -0.96 -3.80 5.96
CA SER A 86 -1.28 -3.50 7.38
C SER A 86 -1.69 -2.04 7.61
N TRP A 87 -1.22 -1.14 6.75
CA TRP A 87 -1.40 0.30 6.88
C TRP A 87 -2.59 0.87 6.09
N THR A 88 -3.29 0.06 5.28
CA THR A 88 -4.28 0.54 4.28
C THR A 88 -5.72 0.61 4.74
N LEU A 89 -6.07 0.04 5.89
CA LEU A 89 -7.44 0.07 6.42
C LEU A 89 -7.43 0.37 7.91
N ALA A 90 -8.30 1.28 8.36
CA ALA A 90 -8.47 1.54 9.78
C ALA A 90 -9.21 0.37 10.46
N PRO A 91 -8.75 -0.08 11.64
CA PRO A 91 -9.53 -0.98 12.48
C PRO A 91 -10.87 -0.36 12.90
N ASN A 92 -11.86 -1.21 13.17
CA ASN A 92 -13.19 -0.74 13.60
C ASN A 92 -13.09 0.15 14.84
N GLY A 93 -13.70 1.35 14.77
CA GLY A 93 -13.70 2.34 15.85
C GLY A 93 -12.46 3.23 15.93
N SER A 94 -11.32 2.82 15.34
CA SER A 94 -10.08 3.60 15.34
C SER A 94 -10.27 4.96 14.67
N SER A 95 -10.89 4.99 13.48
CA SER A 95 -11.13 6.24 12.74
C SER A 95 -11.93 7.29 13.53
N LYS A 96 -12.99 6.86 14.24
CA LYS A 96 -13.79 7.72 15.11
C LYS A 96 -12.97 8.26 16.27
N HIS A 97 -12.15 7.43 16.90
CA HIS A 97 -11.24 7.86 17.96
C HIS A 97 -10.27 8.94 17.45
N GLN A 98 -9.68 8.73 16.27
CA GLN A 98 -8.77 9.71 15.68
C GLN A 98 -9.47 11.03 15.33
N ALA A 99 -10.73 10.97 14.85
CA ALA A 99 -11.53 12.18 14.62
C ALA A 99 -11.84 12.95 15.90
N GLN A 100 -12.13 12.26 17.00
CA GLN A 100 -12.37 12.89 18.31
C GLN A 100 -11.10 13.48 18.91
N LYS A 101 -9.95 12.81 18.74
CA LYS A 101 -8.64 13.34 19.14
C LYS A 101 -8.31 14.62 18.38
N LEU A 102 -8.46 14.62 17.05
CA LEU A 102 -8.27 15.81 16.21
C LEU A 102 -9.16 16.97 16.66
N ALA A 103 -10.45 16.69 16.92
CA ALA A 103 -11.38 17.70 17.41
C ALA A 103 -10.93 18.31 18.73
N THR A 104 -10.47 17.48 19.67
CA THR A 104 -9.98 17.92 20.98
C THR A 104 -8.75 18.82 20.83
N LEU A 105 -7.78 18.43 20.00
CA LEU A 105 -6.57 19.21 19.73
C LEU A 105 -6.88 20.61 19.14
N LEU A 106 -7.97 20.72 18.38
CA LEU A 106 -8.41 21.96 17.75
C LEU A 106 -9.50 22.69 18.53
N ASN A 107 -9.73 22.34 19.80
CA ASN A 107 -10.77 22.94 20.64
C ASN A 107 -12.16 22.91 19.97
N CYS A 108 -12.47 21.80 19.30
CA CYS A 108 -13.78 21.49 18.73
C CYS A 108 -14.53 20.49 19.64
N PRO A 109 -15.87 20.47 19.60
CA PRO A 109 -16.64 19.44 20.28
C PRO A 109 -16.26 18.04 19.79
N SER A 110 -16.11 17.09 20.70
CA SER A 110 -15.85 15.67 20.37
C SER A 110 -17.13 14.87 20.11
N ALA A 111 -18.30 15.44 20.41
CA ALA A 111 -19.63 14.89 20.13
C ALA A 111 -20.69 16.02 20.17
N PRO A 112 -21.85 15.86 19.51
CA PRO A 112 -22.17 14.81 18.52
C PRO A 112 -21.34 14.97 17.23
N SER A 113 -21.23 13.91 16.42
CA SER A 113 -20.37 13.87 15.21
C SER A 113 -20.61 15.05 14.26
N LYS A 114 -21.86 15.48 14.10
CA LYS A 114 -22.20 16.67 13.30
C LYS A 114 -21.55 17.96 13.82
N ALA A 115 -21.61 18.21 15.13
CA ALA A 115 -21.01 19.40 15.74
C ALA A 115 -19.47 19.37 15.67
N LEU A 116 -18.90 18.16 15.78
CA LEU A 116 -17.47 17.92 15.56
C LEU A 116 -17.07 18.33 14.14
N VAL A 117 -17.74 17.78 13.13
CA VAL A 117 -17.44 18.01 11.71
C VAL A 117 -17.67 19.47 11.33
N ASP A 118 -18.77 20.08 11.77
CA ASP A 118 -19.10 21.49 11.50
C ASP A 118 -18.08 22.46 12.13
N CYS A 119 -17.49 22.10 13.28
CA CYS A 119 -16.40 22.87 13.88
C CYS A 119 -15.11 22.71 13.09
N LEU A 120 -14.72 21.48 12.74
CA LEU A 120 -13.49 21.20 11.98
C LEU A 120 -13.49 21.90 10.61
N ARG A 121 -14.64 21.96 9.92
CA ARG A 121 -14.79 22.68 8.65
C ARG A 121 -14.53 24.20 8.73
N LYS A 122 -14.52 24.77 9.94
CA LYS A 122 -14.22 26.19 10.20
C LYS A 122 -12.77 26.43 10.60
N ARG A 123 -11.97 25.38 10.79
CA ARG A 123 -10.54 25.49 11.12
C ARG A 123 -9.72 25.71 9.86
N GLU A 124 -8.59 26.40 10.00
CA GLU A 124 -7.66 26.54 8.88
C GLU A 124 -6.95 25.20 8.61
N ALA A 125 -6.72 24.91 7.33
CA ALA A 125 -6.06 23.68 6.90
C ALA A 125 -4.70 23.46 7.57
N LYS A 126 -3.93 24.56 7.71
CA LYS A 126 -2.61 24.54 8.34
C LYS A 126 -2.66 24.09 9.81
N ASP A 127 -3.72 24.46 10.53
CA ASP A 127 -3.89 24.11 11.94
C ASP A 127 -4.23 22.62 12.06
N ILE A 128 -5.05 22.10 11.13
CA ILE A 128 -5.38 20.67 11.04
C ILE A 128 -4.15 19.82 10.71
N ILE A 129 -3.25 20.30 9.85
CA ILE A 129 -2.01 19.60 9.50
C ILE A 129 -1.02 19.66 10.67
N ALA A 130 -0.93 20.80 11.36
CA ALA A 130 -0.01 20.99 12.47
C ALA A 130 -0.23 20.01 13.64
N THR A 131 -1.40 19.37 13.73
CA THR A 131 -1.69 18.34 14.74
C THR A 131 -1.08 16.97 14.43
N ASP A 132 -0.51 16.72 13.25
CA ASP A 132 0.00 15.39 12.87
C ASP A 132 0.98 14.80 13.89
N LYS A 133 1.89 15.64 14.39
CA LYS A 133 2.86 15.26 15.43
C LYS A 133 2.21 14.80 16.73
N ASP A 134 1.01 15.25 17.04
CA ASP A 134 0.30 14.90 18.28
C ASP A 134 -0.36 13.52 18.19
N PHE A 135 -0.35 12.89 17.00
CA PHE A 135 -0.69 11.49 16.80
C PHE A 135 0.49 10.55 16.94
N MET A 136 1.72 11.05 16.85
CA MET A 136 2.94 10.25 16.88
C MET A 136 3.33 9.87 18.31
N GLU A 137 3.71 8.61 18.51
CA GLU A 137 4.14 8.01 19.77
C GLU A 137 5.64 7.66 19.77
N TRP A 138 6.21 7.32 18.61
CA TRP A 138 7.64 7.06 18.46
C TRP A 138 8.15 7.53 17.10
N ASP A 139 9.01 8.57 17.12
CA ASP A 139 9.46 9.30 15.92
C ASP A 139 8.27 9.74 15.05
N VAL A 140 8.07 9.10 13.89
CA VAL A 140 6.93 9.38 12.99
C VAL A 140 5.78 8.37 13.11
N ASP A 141 5.87 7.38 14.00
CA ASP A 141 4.86 6.33 14.13
C ASP A 141 3.76 6.68 15.14
N PRO A 142 2.49 6.31 14.88
CA PRO A 142 2.01 5.68 13.65
C PRO A 142 2.02 6.65 12.46
N LEU A 143 2.60 6.22 11.33
CA LEU A 143 2.82 7.06 10.15
C LEU A 143 1.52 7.56 9.49
N ILE A 144 0.43 6.80 9.62
CA ILE A 144 -0.84 7.06 8.92
C ILE A 144 -1.99 7.12 9.94
N PRO A 145 -2.26 8.28 10.56
CA PRO A 145 -3.32 8.42 11.55
C PRO A 145 -4.73 8.38 10.94
N PHE A 146 -4.89 8.74 9.67
CA PHE A 146 -6.17 8.70 8.96
C PHE A 146 -6.06 7.80 7.74
N LYS A 147 -6.76 6.66 7.77
CA LYS A 147 -6.71 5.60 6.77
C LYS A 147 -8.08 5.45 6.08
N PRO A 148 -8.15 4.75 4.93
CA PRO A 148 -9.41 4.23 4.42
C PRO A 148 -10.20 3.45 5.48
N VAL A 149 -11.53 3.51 5.42
CA VAL A 149 -12.45 2.89 6.38
C VAL A 149 -13.52 2.09 5.64
N VAL A 150 -14.09 1.06 6.29
CA VAL A 150 -15.34 0.46 5.83
C VAL A 150 -16.49 1.42 6.15
N GLU A 151 -17.28 1.78 5.15
CA GLU A 151 -18.41 2.70 5.27
C GLU A 151 -19.69 1.92 5.58
N THR A 152 -20.20 2.05 6.80
CA THR A 152 -21.42 1.34 7.26
C THR A 152 -22.70 2.14 7.04
N THR A 153 -22.58 3.45 6.80
CA THR A 153 -23.68 4.39 6.60
C THR A 153 -23.24 5.46 5.60
N ALA A 154 -24.21 6.00 4.86
CA ALA A 154 -24.02 7.13 3.95
C ALA A 154 -25.32 7.95 3.96
N GLU A 155 -25.23 9.27 3.78
CA GLU A 155 -26.43 10.09 3.58
C GLU A 155 -27.17 9.63 2.31
N GLU A 156 -28.48 9.87 2.25
CA GLU A 156 -29.28 9.53 1.06
C GLU A 156 -28.71 10.23 -0.18
N GLY A 157 -28.28 9.42 -1.17
CA GLY A 157 -27.65 9.91 -2.41
C GLY A 157 -26.12 10.01 -2.36
N GLU A 158 -25.46 9.65 -1.27
CA GLU A 158 -24.00 9.50 -1.22
C GLU A 158 -23.55 8.10 -1.62
N ASP A 159 -22.52 8.05 -2.47
CA ASP A 159 -21.92 6.80 -2.93
C ASP A 159 -20.99 6.20 -1.85
N ILE A 160 -21.11 4.88 -1.61
CA ILE A 160 -20.21 4.11 -0.75
C ILE A 160 -19.06 3.54 -1.60
N PHE A 161 -17.82 3.85 -1.21
CA PHE A 161 -16.63 3.37 -1.92
C PHE A 161 -16.13 2.03 -1.35
N ILE A 162 -16.07 1.87 -0.03
CA ILE A 162 -15.64 0.64 0.65
C ILE A 162 -16.83 0.08 1.46
N PRO A 163 -17.70 -0.75 0.86
CA PRO A 163 -18.89 -1.26 1.53
C PRO A 163 -18.63 -2.39 2.53
N ASP A 164 -17.46 -3.05 2.47
CA ASP A 164 -17.11 -4.18 3.32
C ASP A 164 -15.58 -4.26 3.45
N HIS A 165 -15.08 -5.12 4.32
CA HIS A 165 -13.65 -5.41 4.43
C HIS A 165 -13.09 -5.93 3.09
N PRO A 166 -11.90 -5.50 2.63
CA PRO A 166 -11.35 -5.88 1.32
C PRO A 166 -11.27 -7.39 1.09
N LEU A 167 -11.00 -8.18 2.14
CA LEU A 167 -11.07 -9.65 2.09
C LEU A 167 -12.43 -10.15 1.59
N ASN A 168 -13.53 -9.64 2.17
CA ASN A 168 -14.89 -10.00 1.79
C ASN A 168 -15.22 -9.49 0.39
N MET A 169 -14.73 -8.30 0.03
CA MET A 169 -14.91 -7.73 -1.30
C MET A 169 -14.24 -8.58 -2.39
N ILE A 170 -13.08 -9.16 -2.11
CA ILE A 170 -12.38 -10.10 -3.02
C ILE A 170 -13.17 -11.40 -3.14
N LEU A 171 -13.60 -11.98 -2.02
CA LEU A 171 -14.28 -13.28 -1.96
C LEU A 171 -15.77 -13.24 -2.36
N ASN A 172 -16.30 -12.07 -2.70
CA ASN A 172 -17.70 -11.89 -3.02
C ASN A 172 -18.07 -12.56 -4.36
N LYS A 173 -18.68 -13.75 -4.28
CA LYS A 173 -19.12 -14.55 -5.44
C LYS A 173 -20.14 -13.86 -6.35
N ASN A 174 -20.83 -12.82 -5.87
CA ASN A 174 -21.80 -12.06 -6.66
C ASN A 174 -21.14 -10.98 -7.55
N ARG A 175 -19.83 -10.73 -7.38
CA ARG A 175 -19.06 -9.76 -8.16
C ARG A 175 -17.95 -10.47 -8.91
N LYS A 176 -17.83 -10.22 -10.21
CA LYS A 176 -16.73 -10.76 -11.02
C LYS A 176 -15.58 -9.77 -11.05
N LEU A 177 -14.44 -10.15 -10.46
CA LEU A 177 -13.17 -9.44 -10.64
C LEU A 177 -12.59 -9.83 -11.99
N ASN A 178 -12.85 -9.00 -13.02
CA ASN A 178 -12.44 -9.26 -14.41
C ASN A 178 -11.46 -8.20 -14.94
N ILE A 179 -10.61 -7.66 -14.07
CA ILE A 179 -9.63 -6.63 -14.42
C ILE A 179 -8.23 -7.26 -14.39
N PRO A 180 -7.50 -7.31 -15.51
CA PRO A 180 -6.08 -7.66 -15.52
C PRO A 180 -5.31 -6.78 -14.54
N TRP A 181 -4.43 -7.40 -13.75
CA TRP A 181 -3.76 -6.72 -12.65
C TRP A 181 -2.28 -7.07 -12.60
N ILE A 182 -1.42 -6.06 -12.57
CA ILE A 182 -0.02 -6.20 -12.17
C ILE A 182 0.10 -5.77 -10.72
N THR A 183 0.83 -6.53 -9.91
CA THR A 183 1.27 -6.07 -8.59
C THR A 183 2.70 -6.52 -8.33
N GLY A 184 3.36 -5.96 -7.33
CA GLY A 184 4.71 -6.36 -6.95
C GLY A 184 5.25 -5.51 -5.81
N LEU A 185 6.49 -5.80 -5.46
CA LEU A 185 7.24 -5.09 -4.43
C LEU A 185 8.73 -5.00 -4.80
N ASN A 186 9.42 -4.09 -4.15
CA ASN A 186 10.88 -3.96 -4.23
C ASN A 186 11.53 -4.86 -3.18
N SER A 187 12.79 -5.25 -3.42
CA SER A 187 13.51 -6.15 -2.52
C SER A 187 13.76 -5.59 -1.12
N GLY A 188 13.84 -4.26 -1.01
CA GLY A 188 14.08 -3.54 0.23
C GLY A 188 13.06 -2.41 0.48
N ASP A 189 11.77 -2.59 0.15
CA ASP A 189 10.72 -1.60 0.42
C ASP A 189 10.74 -1.08 1.88
N GLY A 190 11.07 -1.94 2.85
CA GLY A 190 11.22 -1.58 4.25
C GLY A 190 12.31 -0.55 4.53
N GLY A 191 13.19 -0.28 3.57
CA GLY A 191 14.12 0.86 3.59
C GLY A 191 13.41 2.20 3.79
N LEU A 192 12.14 2.32 3.40
CA LEU A 192 11.29 3.49 3.72
C LEU A 192 11.30 3.79 5.22
N LYS A 193 11.25 2.75 6.05
CA LYS A 193 11.20 2.87 7.51
C LYS A 193 12.58 2.69 8.15
N ALA A 194 13.37 1.74 7.67
CA ALA A 194 14.70 1.47 8.20
C ALA A 194 15.65 2.66 8.00
N ALA A 195 15.64 3.32 6.83
CA ALA A 195 16.62 4.36 6.54
C ALA A 195 16.55 5.57 7.50
N PRO A 196 15.36 6.14 7.82
CA PRO A 196 15.24 7.17 8.85
C PRO A 196 15.60 6.71 10.27
N ILE A 197 15.36 5.43 10.62
CA ILE A 197 15.74 4.86 11.92
C ILE A 197 17.27 4.84 12.05
N PHE A 198 17.96 4.30 11.04
CA PHE A 198 19.41 4.17 11.02
C PHE A 198 20.14 5.50 10.79
N ALA A 199 19.43 6.56 10.39
CA ALA A 199 19.95 7.92 10.40
C ALA A 199 20.13 8.50 11.82
N LYS A 200 19.54 7.87 12.85
CA LYS A 200 19.58 8.35 14.23
C LYS A 200 19.88 7.19 15.19
N ASP A 201 21.10 7.14 15.73
CA ASP A 201 21.53 6.10 16.69
C ASP A 201 20.53 5.86 17.84
N LYS A 202 19.88 6.92 18.32
CA LYS A 202 18.85 6.81 19.35
C LYS A 202 17.68 5.93 18.91
N LEU A 203 17.19 6.07 17.69
CA LEU A 203 16.05 5.28 17.21
C LEU A 203 16.42 3.80 17.06
N VAL A 204 17.64 3.49 16.64
CA VAL A 204 18.15 2.10 16.60
C VAL A 204 18.16 1.51 18.01
N GLN A 205 18.68 2.26 19.00
CA GLN A 205 18.71 1.82 20.40
C GLN A 205 17.32 1.67 21.01
N ASP A 206 16.41 2.61 20.73
CA ASP A 206 15.02 2.56 21.20
C ASP A 206 14.32 1.33 20.61
N LEU A 207 14.45 1.09 19.29
CA LEU A 207 13.87 -0.08 18.61
C LEU A 207 14.39 -1.40 19.18
N ASP A 208 15.69 -1.48 19.51
CA ASP A 208 16.27 -2.67 20.13
C ASP A 208 15.72 -2.93 21.54
N ARG A 209 15.74 -1.91 22.40
CA ARG A 209 15.41 -2.04 23.83
C ARG A 209 13.93 -2.07 24.14
N GLU A 210 13.13 -1.39 23.32
CA GLU A 210 11.69 -1.20 23.52
C GLU A 210 10.89 -1.87 22.40
N PHE A 211 11.43 -2.93 21.79
CA PHE A 211 10.84 -3.63 20.66
C PHE A 211 9.36 -3.97 20.87
N ASP A 212 9.00 -4.56 22.01
CA ASP A 212 7.62 -4.97 22.31
C ASP A 212 6.64 -3.79 22.42
N ARG A 213 7.14 -2.59 22.71
CA ARG A 213 6.35 -1.34 22.72
C ARG A 213 6.25 -0.71 21.33
N ILE A 214 7.36 -0.69 20.59
CA ILE A 214 7.48 0.03 19.32
C ILE A 214 6.89 -0.76 18.15
N ALA A 215 7.24 -2.05 18.05
CA ALA A 215 6.86 -2.92 16.95
C ALA A 215 5.33 -2.92 16.66
N PRO A 216 4.42 -3.00 17.65
CA PRO A 216 2.98 -2.97 17.39
C PRO A 216 2.47 -1.67 16.75
N ILE A 217 3.11 -0.54 17.07
CA ILE A 217 2.77 0.78 16.57
C ILE A 217 3.33 0.94 15.15
N SER A 218 4.62 0.67 14.98
CA SER A 218 5.35 0.82 13.71
C SER A 218 4.89 -0.16 12.62
N MET A 219 4.37 -1.33 13.00
CA MET A 219 3.89 -2.37 12.08
C MET A 219 2.36 -2.54 12.09
N PHE A 220 1.65 -1.59 12.68
CA PHE A 220 0.19 -1.46 12.64
C PHE A 220 -0.59 -2.70 13.09
N TYR A 221 -0.04 -3.51 14.00
CA TYR A 221 -0.74 -4.67 14.55
C TYR A 221 -1.24 -4.49 16.00
N GLY A 222 -0.93 -3.38 16.65
CA GLY A 222 -1.34 -3.12 18.03
C GLY A 222 -2.87 -3.09 18.24
N GLU A 223 -3.61 -2.57 17.27
CA GLU A 223 -5.09 -2.53 17.31
C GLU A 223 -5.76 -3.75 16.65
N THR A 224 -4.98 -4.58 15.95
CA THR A 224 -5.51 -5.71 15.16
C THR A 224 -5.12 -7.08 15.72
N SER A 225 -4.16 -7.16 16.63
CA SER A 225 -3.79 -8.39 17.34
C SER A 225 -4.42 -8.45 18.74
N LEU A 226 -4.94 -9.61 19.12
CA LEU A 226 -5.34 -9.88 20.51
C LEU A 226 -4.18 -10.38 21.38
N LYS A 227 -3.03 -10.64 20.77
CA LYS A 227 -1.83 -11.22 21.41
C LYS A 227 -0.58 -10.45 21.01
N THR A 228 -0.60 -9.15 21.22
CA THR A 228 0.42 -8.22 20.73
C THR A 228 1.83 -8.58 21.19
N GLU A 229 2.02 -8.96 22.45
CA GLU A 229 3.32 -9.38 23.01
C GLU A 229 3.85 -10.68 22.36
N GLU A 230 3.01 -11.70 22.20
CA GLU A 230 3.37 -12.95 21.51
C GLU A 230 3.78 -12.68 20.05
N VAL A 231 3.06 -11.78 19.37
CA VAL A 231 3.39 -11.37 18.00
C VAL A 231 4.75 -10.67 17.95
N SER A 232 4.99 -9.70 18.84
CA SER A 232 6.27 -8.98 18.90
C SER A 232 7.45 -9.93 19.14
N GLN A 233 7.33 -10.84 20.11
CA GLN A 233 8.35 -11.84 20.41
C GLN A 233 8.66 -12.72 19.19
N ARG A 234 7.62 -13.26 18.53
CA ARG A 234 7.80 -14.10 17.32
C ARG A 234 8.47 -13.35 16.18
N ILE A 235 8.15 -12.07 15.97
CA ILE A 235 8.81 -11.23 14.96
C ILE A 235 10.29 -11.03 15.35
N ARG A 236 10.57 -10.69 16.61
CA ARG A 236 11.94 -10.49 17.07
C ARG A 236 12.79 -11.74 16.87
N ASP A 237 12.28 -12.90 17.28
CA ASP A 237 12.96 -14.18 17.15
C ASP A 237 13.24 -14.54 15.69
N PHE A 238 12.27 -14.30 14.78
CA PHE A 238 12.40 -14.65 13.38
C PHE A 238 13.46 -13.84 12.63
N TYR A 239 13.55 -12.52 12.87
CA TYR A 239 14.49 -11.65 12.15
C TYR A 239 15.84 -11.47 12.83
N PHE A 240 15.89 -11.57 14.16
CA PHE A 240 17.07 -11.23 14.94
C PHE A 240 17.56 -12.39 15.81
N GLY A 241 16.68 -13.30 16.23
CA GLY A 241 17.02 -14.30 17.24
C GLY A 241 17.62 -13.62 18.49
N ASP A 242 18.82 -14.05 18.89
CA ASP A 242 19.56 -13.44 20.01
C ASP A 242 20.39 -12.21 19.62
N GLN A 243 20.42 -11.80 18.34
CA GLN A 243 21.21 -10.66 17.89
C GLN A 243 20.55 -9.33 18.26
N PRO A 244 21.35 -8.30 18.63
CA PRO A 244 20.82 -6.96 18.85
C PRO A 244 20.44 -6.28 17.53
N ILE A 245 19.50 -5.35 17.61
CA ILE A 245 19.20 -4.44 16.48
C ILE A 245 20.27 -3.34 16.43
N ASN A 246 21.12 -3.39 15.40
CA ASN A 246 22.24 -2.49 15.18
C ASN A 246 22.63 -2.46 13.69
N ASN A 247 23.76 -1.85 13.35
CA ASN A 247 24.23 -1.76 11.95
C ASN A 247 24.49 -3.13 11.30
N ASP A 248 24.84 -4.17 12.06
CA ASP A 248 25.08 -5.51 11.53
C ASP A 248 23.77 -6.21 11.16
N THR A 249 22.65 -5.82 11.78
CA THR A 249 21.30 -6.36 11.51
C THR A 249 20.42 -5.39 10.72
N LEU A 250 21.01 -4.38 10.06
CA LEU A 250 20.30 -3.37 9.27
C LEU A 250 19.38 -4.00 8.21
N HIS A 251 19.89 -4.95 7.43
CA HIS A 251 19.08 -5.59 6.39
C HIS A 251 17.96 -6.47 6.98
N SER A 252 18.13 -7.04 8.18
CA SER A 252 17.04 -7.72 8.89
C SER A 252 15.92 -6.75 9.28
N VAL A 253 16.25 -5.50 9.64
CA VAL A 253 15.24 -4.45 9.90
C VAL A 253 14.54 -4.04 8.62
N VAL A 254 15.28 -3.88 7.51
CA VAL A 254 14.69 -3.63 6.18
C VAL A 254 13.72 -4.75 5.84
N ASP A 255 14.13 -6.01 5.98
CA ASP A 255 13.33 -7.18 5.67
C ASP A 255 12.06 -7.28 6.52
N MET A 256 12.18 -7.04 7.81
CA MET A 256 11.03 -7.01 8.74
C MET A 256 9.97 -6.00 8.31
N PHE A 257 10.38 -4.78 7.91
CA PHE A 257 9.44 -3.75 7.45
C PHE A 257 8.94 -4.02 6.03
N THR A 258 9.79 -4.51 5.10
CA THR A 258 9.37 -4.96 3.76
C THR A 258 8.23 -5.96 3.89
N ASP A 259 8.37 -6.90 4.82
CA ASP A 259 7.42 -7.99 4.92
C ASP A 259 6.09 -7.57 5.53
N ASN A 260 6.15 -6.81 6.63
CA ASN A 260 4.94 -6.33 7.30
C ASN A 260 4.16 -5.34 6.45
N TRP A 261 4.84 -4.32 5.92
CA TRP A 261 4.18 -3.20 5.25
C TRP A 261 3.73 -3.59 3.84
N PHE A 262 4.46 -4.50 3.16
CA PHE A 262 4.26 -4.75 1.73
C PHE A 262 4.04 -6.23 1.41
N LEU A 263 5.02 -7.11 1.65
CA LEU A 263 4.95 -8.52 1.22
C LEU A 263 3.67 -9.23 1.71
N SER A 264 3.37 -9.17 3.00
CA SER A 264 2.26 -9.91 3.60
C SER A 264 0.92 -9.53 2.98
N GLY A 265 0.69 -8.23 2.76
CA GLY A 265 -0.53 -7.73 2.12
C GLY A 265 -0.58 -8.04 0.62
N ALA A 266 0.54 -7.93 -0.09
CA ALA A 266 0.63 -8.23 -1.52
C ALA A 266 0.42 -9.72 -1.80
N ASP A 267 1.15 -10.59 -1.09
CA ASP A 267 1.05 -12.04 -1.21
C ASP A 267 -0.37 -12.54 -0.90
N GLN A 268 -0.99 -12.05 0.18
CA GLN A 268 -2.38 -12.39 0.51
C GLN A 268 -3.35 -11.94 -0.60
N ALA A 269 -3.20 -10.70 -1.10
CA ALA A 269 -4.07 -10.17 -2.15
C ALA A 269 -3.96 -10.98 -3.46
N VAL A 270 -2.73 -11.30 -3.87
CA VAL A 270 -2.45 -12.12 -5.05
C VAL A 270 -3.08 -13.51 -4.92
N LYS A 271 -2.83 -14.21 -3.81
CA LYS A 271 -3.40 -15.54 -3.54
C LYS A 271 -4.92 -15.55 -3.65
N LEU A 272 -5.57 -14.57 -3.03
CA LEU A 272 -7.03 -14.48 -3.02
C LEU A 272 -7.59 -14.11 -4.39
N GLN A 273 -6.99 -13.14 -5.08
CA GLN A 273 -7.49 -12.66 -6.37
C GLN A 273 -7.32 -13.71 -7.46
N VAL A 274 -6.17 -14.41 -7.53
CA VAL A 274 -5.97 -15.52 -8.49
C VAL A 274 -6.97 -16.66 -8.26
N ALA A 275 -7.36 -16.92 -7.01
CA ALA A 275 -8.31 -17.98 -6.70
C ALA A 275 -9.76 -17.69 -7.15
N VAL A 276 -10.11 -16.42 -7.40
CA VAL A 276 -11.50 -16.01 -7.70
C VAL A 276 -11.66 -15.25 -9.02
N SER A 277 -10.58 -14.68 -9.57
CA SER A 277 -10.57 -13.90 -10.81
C SER A 277 -10.34 -14.80 -12.02
N SER A 278 -11.02 -14.48 -13.12
CA SER A 278 -10.72 -15.07 -14.44
C SER A 278 -9.76 -14.21 -15.27
N ALA A 279 -9.49 -12.98 -14.84
CA ALA A 279 -8.53 -12.10 -15.49
C ALA A 279 -7.09 -12.40 -15.02
N PRO A 280 -6.08 -12.24 -15.91
CA PRO A 280 -4.69 -12.53 -15.58
C PRO A 280 -4.16 -11.60 -14.48
N VAL A 281 -3.43 -12.19 -13.55
CA VAL A 281 -2.67 -11.48 -12.51
C VAL A 281 -1.19 -11.71 -12.77
N TYR A 282 -0.40 -10.65 -12.76
CA TYR A 282 1.05 -10.67 -12.94
C TYR A 282 1.71 -10.16 -11.67
N TYR A 283 2.72 -10.90 -11.19
CA TYR A 283 3.50 -10.51 -10.01
C TYR A 283 4.92 -10.15 -10.41
N TYR A 284 5.53 -9.16 -9.77
CA TYR A 284 6.95 -8.85 -9.93
C TYR A 284 7.66 -8.69 -8.58
N TYR A 285 8.97 -8.90 -8.62
CA TYR A 285 9.90 -8.55 -7.56
C TYR A 285 11.03 -7.72 -8.14
N PHE A 286 11.12 -6.47 -7.72
CA PHE A 286 12.08 -5.50 -8.25
C PHE A 286 13.31 -5.42 -7.34
N ASP A 287 14.46 -5.79 -7.89
CA ASP A 287 15.73 -5.94 -7.16
C ASP A 287 16.91 -5.32 -7.95
N TYR A 288 16.62 -4.41 -8.87
CA TYR A 288 17.65 -3.67 -9.58
C TYR A 288 18.10 -2.44 -8.78
N ARG A 289 19.32 -2.47 -8.25
CA ARG A 289 19.96 -1.35 -7.58
C ARG A 289 20.55 -0.37 -8.59
N GLY A 290 19.94 0.81 -8.71
CA GLY A 290 20.38 1.87 -9.61
C GLY A 290 21.48 2.76 -9.06
N THR A 291 21.84 3.77 -9.85
CA THR A 291 22.77 4.84 -9.44
C THR A 291 22.26 5.68 -8.27
N LYS A 292 20.93 5.75 -8.10
CA LYS A 292 20.26 6.50 -7.03
C LYS A 292 19.20 5.68 -6.33
N SER A 293 18.92 6.12 -5.10
CA SER A 293 18.02 5.47 -4.16
C SER A 293 17.20 6.50 -3.40
N PHE A 294 15.91 6.23 -3.24
CA PHE A 294 15.05 6.97 -2.32
C PHE A 294 15.50 6.87 -0.86
N SER A 295 16.24 5.80 -0.48
CA SER A 295 16.84 5.71 0.86
C SER A 295 17.79 6.89 1.16
N GLU A 296 18.46 7.45 0.15
CA GLU A 296 19.29 8.66 0.31
C GLU A 296 18.44 9.86 0.71
N LEU A 297 17.22 9.98 0.19
CA LEU A 297 16.29 11.07 0.52
C LEU A 297 15.65 10.88 1.89
N PHE A 298 15.34 9.64 2.27
CA PHE A 298 14.71 9.33 3.55
C PHE A 298 15.65 9.48 4.73
N SER A 299 16.94 9.17 4.55
CA SER A 299 17.93 9.18 5.63
C SER A 299 18.95 10.31 5.57
N GLY A 300 19.21 10.87 4.38
CA GLY A 300 20.38 11.72 4.14
C GLY A 300 21.71 10.97 4.13
N LEU A 301 21.69 9.63 4.17
CA LEU A 301 22.86 8.76 4.18
C LEU A 301 23.06 8.08 2.82
N THR A 302 24.29 7.68 2.53
CA THR A 302 24.65 6.85 1.38
C THR A 302 24.76 5.36 1.74
N THR A 303 24.29 4.98 2.93
CA THR A 303 24.24 3.58 3.38
C THR A 303 23.33 2.78 2.45
N ASP A 304 23.72 1.54 2.15
CA ASP A 304 22.90 0.65 1.34
C ASP A 304 21.79 0.01 2.19
N PHE A 305 20.54 0.27 1.82
CA PHE A 305 19.35 -0.31 2.45
C PHE A 305 18.68 -1.33 1.51
N GLY A 306 19.36 -1.78 0.45
CA GLY A 306 18.76 -2.55 -0.64
C GLY A 306 17.95 -1.67 -1.59
N VAL A 307 17.11 -2.28 -2.43
CA VAL A 307 16.26 -1.54 -3.37
C VAL A 307 15.05 -0.98 -2.63
N CYS A 308 15.12 0.31 -2.32
CA CYS A 308 14.22 0.99 -1.41
C CYS A 308 12.82 1.18 -2.01
N HIS A 309 11.85 1.50 -1.17
CA HIS A 309 10.53 1.90 -1.61
C HIS A 309 10.59 3.06 -2.59
N ALA A 310 9.80 2.98 -3.66
CA ALA A 310 9.78 3.91 -4.80
C ALA A 310 11.04 3.92 -5.69
N ASP A 311 12.09 3.12 -5.42
CA ASP A 311 13.27 3.06 -6.28
C ASP A 311 12.95 2.65 -7.72
N GLU A 312 11.89 1.88 -7.96
CA GLU A 312 11.48 1.48 -9.31
C GLU A 312 10.82 2.62 -10.09
N LEU A 313 10.29 3.64 -9.40
CA LEU A 313 9.68 4.80 -10.05
C LEU A 313 10.67 5.58 -10.89
N GLN A 314 11.96 5.53 -10.56
CA GLN A 314 12.97 6.28 -11.31
C GLN A 314 13.19 5.75 -12.73
N TYR A 315 12.71 4.54 -13.02
CA TYR A 315 12.74 3.90 -14.33
C TYR A 315 11.40 4.02 -15.08
N LEU A 316 10.40 4.67 -14.48
CA LEU A 316 9.10 4.97 -15.10
C LEU A 316 8.89 6.47 -15.31
N PHE A 317 9.48 7.29 -14.46
CA PHE A 317 9.31 8.74 -14.45
C PHE A 317 10.65 9.48 -14.48
N PRO A 318 10.72 10.64 -15.15
CA PRO A 318 11.87 11.53 -15.06
C PRO A 318 12.20 11.87 -13.61
N SER A 319 13.42 11.53 -13.19
CA SER A 319 13.87 11.61 -11.79
C SER A 319 14.91 12.69 -11.52
N ASP A 320 15.23 13.50 -12.53
CA ASP A 320 16.16 14.63 -12.45
C ASP A 320 15.75 15.68 -11.40
N ARG A 321 14.44 15.86 -11.18
CA ARG A 321 13.90 16.75 -10.14
C ARG A 321 14.02 16.18 -8.72
N VAL A 322 13.92 14.86 -8.60
CA VAL A 322 13.99 14.15 -7.32
C VAL A 322 15.44 13.94 -6.90
N PHE A 323 16.30 13.62 -7.88
CA PHE A 323 17.74 13.47 -7.73
C PHE A 323 18.49 14.49 -8.59
N PRO A 324 18.68 15.73 -8.10
CA PRO A 324 19.42 16.76 -8.83
C PRO A 324 20.82 16.28 -9.22
N GLY A 325 21.16 16.38 -10.51
CA GLY A 325 22.46 15.95 -11.03
C GLY A 325 22.59 14.45 -11.24
N LEU A 326 21.49 13.69 -11.23
CA LEU A 326 21.46 12.29 -11.64
C LEU A 326 22.05 12.12 -13.04
N VAL A 327 23.07 11.28 -13.14
CA VAL A 327 23.63 10.79 -14.40
C VAL A 327 23.37 9.28 -14.42
N PRO A 328 22.38 8.79 -15.19
CA PRO A 328 22.06 7.36 -15.21
C PRO A 328 23.21 6.56 -15.83
N SER A 329 23.47 5.38 -15.27
CA SER A 329 24.38 4.42 -15.88
C SER A 329 23.79 3.86 -17.18
N GLN A 330 24.61 3.24 -18.03
CA GLN A 330 24.09 2.53 -19.21
C GLN A 330 23.06 1.46 -18.82
N LYS A 331 23.25 0.83 -17.67
CA LYS A 331 22.33 -0.20 -17.16
C LYS A 331 21.02 0.40 -16.67
N ASP A 332 21.04 1.58 -16.06
CA ASP A 332 19.82 2.30 -15.66
C ASP A 332 18.95 2.61 -16.89
N ILE A 333 19.58 3.00 -18.00
CA ILE A 333 18.89 3.25 -19.28
C ILE A 333 18.27 1.96 -19.81
N GLU A 334 19.01 0.84 -19.81
CA GLU A 334 18.47 -0.45 -20.24
C GLU A 334 17.26 -0.91 -19.41
N ILE A 335 17.30 -0.72 -18.10
CA ILE A 335 16.18 -1.09 -17.20
C ILE A 335 15.00 -0.15 -17.42
N THR A 336 15.25 1.15 -17.61
CA THR A 336 14.23 2.15 -17.97
C THR A 336 13.47 1.74 -19.23
N ASP A 337 14.19 1.42 -20.31
CA ASP A 337 13.57 1.03 -21.59
C ASP A 337 12.70 -0.22 -21.42
N LYS A 338 13.18 -1.24 -20.69
CA LYS A 338 12.43 -2.48 -20.45
C LYS A 338 11.19 -2.23 -19.59
N MET A 339 11.31 -1.47 -18.50
CA MET A 339 10.19 -1.19 -17.60
C MET A 339 9.09 -0.37 -18.29
N ILE A 340 9.45 0.72 -18.97
CA ILE A 340 8.49 1.53 -19.73
C ILE A 340 7.80 0.67 -20.79
N THR A 341 8.54 -0.16 -21.51
CA THR A 341 7.96 -1.08 -22.50
C THR A 341 6.93 -2.00 -21.85
N MET A 342 7.28 -2.72 -20.77
CA MET A 342 6.35 -3.64 -20.11
C MET A 342 5.10 -2.95 -19.53
N TRP A 343 5.25 -1.79 -18.90
CA TRP A 343 4.12 -1.04 -18.34
C TRP A 343 3.20 -0.51 -19.43
N THR A 344 3.76 0.03 -20.52
CA THR A 344 2.97 0.58 -21.64
C THR A 344 2.32 -0.53 -22.48
N ASP A 345 2.99 -1.67 -22.65
CA ASP A 345 2.43 -2.85 -23.30
C ASP A 345 1.27 -3.44 -22.52
N PHE A 346 1.41 -3.51 -21.19
CA PHE A 346 0.29 -3.88 -20.33
C PHE A 346 -0.86 -2.90 -20.46
N ALA A 347 -0.60 -1.58 -20.45
CA ALA A 347 -1.64 -0.59 -20.61
C ALA A 347 -2.38 -0.71 -21.96
N ARG A 348 -1.65 -1.05 -23.03
CA ARG A 348 -2.15 -1.23 -24.39
C ARG A 348 -2.94 -2.53 -24.58
N THR A 349 -2.45 -3.63 -24.03
CA THR A 349 -2.94 -4.98 -24.38
C THR A 349 -3.52 -5.76 -23.21
N GLY A 350 -3.04 -5.52 -21.99
CA GLY A 350 -3.33 -6.33 -20.79
C GLY A 350 -2.33 -7.46 -20.58
N ASN A 351 -1.31 -7.55 -21.41
CA ASN A 351 -0.16 -8.42 -21.26
C ASN A 351 1.11 -7.54 -21.28
N PRO A 352 1.99 -7.61 -20.26
CA PRO A 352 3.22 -6.82 -20.23
C PRO A 352 4.27 -7.25 -21.26
N THR A 353 4.14 -8.44 -21.86
CA THR A 353 5.04 -8.95 -22.90
C THR A 353 4.23 -9.60 -24.04
N PRO A 354 3.49 -8.82 -24.84
CA PRO A 354 2.55 -9.34 -25.84
C PRO A 354 3.23 -9.85 -27.10
N ASP A 355 4.38 -9.28 -27.48
CA ASP A 355 5.09 -9.59 -28.72
C ASP A 355 6.11 -10.70 -28.52
N GLU A 356 5.86 -11.91 -29.06
CA GLU A 356 6.70 -13.09 -28.78
C GLU A 356 8.09 -13.08 -29.44
N LYS A 357 8.39 -12.12 -30.32
CA LYS A 357 9.56 -12.19 -31.22
C LYS A 357 10.82 -11.49 -30.70
N ASP A 358 10.70 -10.53 -29.77
CA ASP A 358 11.80 -9.61 -29.42
C ASP A 358 11.94 -9.32 -27.91
N VAL A 359 11.41 -10.17 -27.02
CA VAL A 359 11.53 -9.95 -25.57
C VAL A 359 12.60 -10.85 -24.95
N ALA A 360 13.52 -10.25 -24.18
CA ALA A 360 14.54 -10.99 -23.43
C ALA A 360 13.95 -11.93 -22.36
N VAL A 361 12.73 -11.62 -21.89
CA VAL A 361 11.98 -12.44 -20.93
C VAL A 361 10.49 -12.35 -21.25
N ARG A 362 9.78 -13.48 -21.17
CA ARG A 362 8.31 -13.52 -21.28
C ARG A 362 7.71 -13.49 -19.88
N TRP A 363 7.00 -12.43 -19.56
CA TRP A 363 6.31 -12.29 -18.28
C TRP A 363 4.95 -12.99 -18.34
N GLN A 364 4.91 -14.19 -17.79
CA GLN A 364 3.70 -15.01 -17.74
C GLN A 364 2.81 -14.59 -16.56
N PRO A 365 1.48 -14.66 -16.69
CA PRO A 365 0.59 -14.49 -15.55
C PRO A 365 0.74 -15.68 -14.59
N ILE A 366 0.29 -15.47 -13.35
CA ILE A 366 0.25 -16.54 -12.35
C ILE A 366 -0.72 -17.63 -12.80
N THR A 367 -0.28 -18.88 -12.73
CA THR A 367 -1.11 -20.04 -13.08
C THR A 367 -1.10 -21.14 -12.03
N SER A 368 -0.13 -21.13 -11.11
CA SER A 368 -0.03 -22.11 -10.04
C SER A 368 -0.20 -21.51 -8.65
N SER A 369 -0.39 -22.38 -7.66
CA SER A 369 -0.40 -22.00 -6.26
C SER A 369 0.97 -21.54 -5.74
N ASN A 370 2.04 -21.70 -6.50
CA ASN A 370 3.37 -21.23 -6.12
C ASN A 370 3.64 -19.77 -6.53
N LEU A 371 2.66 -19.08 -7.13
CA LEU A 371 2.71 -17.66 -7.47
C LEU A 371 3.95 -17.27 -8.30
N GLU A 372 3.89 -17.52 -9.60
CA GLU A 372 4.94 -17.09 -10.52
C GLU A 372 5.10 -15.57 -10.51
N TYR A 373 6.35 -15.10 -10.53
CA TYR A 373 6.67 -13.67 -10.56
C TYR A 373 7.82 -13.39 -11.53
N LEU A 374 7.85 -12.17 -12.06
CA LEU A 374 8.99 -11.67 -12.81
C LEU A 374 10.00 -11.08 -11.82
N TYR A 375 11.20 -11.66 -11.74
CA TYR A 375 12.33 -11.03 -11.08
C TYR A 375 12.89 -9.93 -12.00
N ILE A 376 13.03 -8.72 -11.47
CA ILE A 376 13.55 -7.56 -12.19
C ILE A 376 14.81 -7.05 -11.48
N GLY A 377 15.96 -7.61 -11.82
CA GLY A 377 17.28 -7.16 -11.36
C GLY A 377 18.14 -6.66 -12.51
N SER A 378 19.47 -6.81 -12.38
CA SER A 378 20.38 -6.59 -13.52
C SER A 378 20.04 -7.50 -14.71
N ASP A 379 19.59 -8.72 -14.40
CA ASP A 379 18.96 -9.64 -15.34
C ASP A 379 17.47 -9.78 -14.98
N MET A 380 16.67 -10.23 -15.94
CA MET A 380 15.23 -10.46 -15.75
C MET A 380 14.87 -11.90 -16.10
N TYR A 381 14.13 -12.57 -15.23
CA TYR A 381 13.70 -13.96 -15.42
C TYR A 381 12.41 -14.24 -14.63
N MET A 382 11.67 -15.26 -15.05
CA MET A 382 10.52 -15.77 -14.28
C MET A 382 11.00 -16.71 -13.18
N ASP A 383 10.43 -16.57 -12.00
CA ASP A 383 10.62 -17.48 -10.86
C ASP A 383 9.29 -17.68 -10.13
N SER A 384 9.27 -18.42 -9.03
CA SER A 384 8.06 -18.71 -8.25
C SER A 384 8.36 -18.82 -6.75
N GLY A 385 7.34 -18.62 -5.92
CA GLY A 385 7.47 -18.70 -4.47
C GLY A 385 8.16 -17.49 -3.88
N LEU A 386 7.72 -16.28 -4.28
CA LEU A 386 8.34 -15.04 -3.85
C LEU A 386 8.43 -14.94 -2.32
N LEU A 387 9.66 -14.95 -1.79
CA LEU A 387 9.96 -14.84 -0.36
C LEU A 387 9.08 -15.76 0.51
N LYS A 388 8.83 -16.99 0.04
CA LYS A 388 7.80 -17.89 0.57
C LYS A 388 7.88 -18.10 2.09
N GLU A 389 9.06 -18.35 2.63
CA GLU A 389 9.25 -18.56 4.08
C GLU A 389 8.81 -17.33 4.90
N ARG A 390 9.20 -16.14 4.45
CA ARG A 390 8.83 -14.87 5.08
C ARG A 390 7.32 -14.62 4.97
N ALA A 391 6.74 -14.84 3.80
CA ALA A 391 5.29 -14.71 3.59
C ALA A 391 4.47 -15.68 4.47
N GLU A 392 4.91 -16.93 4.58
CA GLU A 392 4.29 -17.97 5.42
C GLU A 392 4.43 -17.64 6.91
N PHE A 393 5.59 -17.12 7.34
CA PHE A 393 5.79 -16.63 8.70
C PHE A 393 4.75 -15.57 9.06
N TRP A 394 4.59 -14.51 8.26
CA TRP A 394 3.60 -13.45 8.54
C TRP A 394 2.16 -13.96 8.51
N ALA A 395 1.83 -14.87 7.59
CA ALA A 395 0.50 -15.49 7.53
C ALA A 395 0.17 -16.31 8.80
N SER A 396 1.18 -16.78 9.53
CA SER A 396 1.01 -17.53 10.78
C SER A 396 0.84 -16.66 12.03
N LEU A 397 0.97 -15.33 11.91
CA LEU A 397 0.83 -14.42 13.04
C LEU A 397 -0.64 -14.06 13.30
N SER A 398 -1.00 -13.90 14.58
CA SER A 398 -2.37 -13.56 15.01
C SER A 398 -2.69 -12.06 14.91
N VAL A 399 -2.31 -11.42 13.81
CA VAL A 399 -2.42 -9.95 13.63
C VAL A 399 -3.77 -9.49 13.09
N ARG A 400 -4.71 -10.40 12.80
CA ARG A 400 -6.08 -10.11 12.31
C ARG A 400 -7.11 -11.20 12.71
N PRO A 401 -7.34 -11.49 14.01
CA PRO A 401 -8.07 -12.67 14.46
C PRO A 401 -9.55 -12.69 14.03
N ASN A 402 -10.13 -11.52 13.73
CA ASN A 402 -11.55 -11.40 13.34
C ASN A 402 -11.82 -11.59 11.84
N LEU A 403 -10.78 -11.67 11.00
CA LEU A 403 -10.97 -11.94 9.56
C LEU A 403 -11.25 -13.41 9.26
N PHE A 404 -10.79 -14.32 10.13
CA PHE A 404 -11.02 -15.76 9.97
C PHE A 404 -12.24 -16.27 10.76
N SER A 405 -12.85 -15.43 11.60
CA SER A 405 -14.00 -15.82 12.43
C SER A 405 -15.36 -15.58 11.77
N SER A 406 -15.41 -14.96 10.58
CA SER A 406 -16.63 -14.81 9.79
C SER A 406 -16.54 -15.57 8.46
N ASN A 407 -17.13 -16.77 8.45
CA ASN A 407 -17.62 -17.50 7.26
C ASN A 407 -16.63 -18.18 6.28
N ILE A 408 -15.47 -18.67 6.72
CA ILE A 408 -14.83 -19.80 6.02
C ILE A 408 -15.25 -21.09 6.72
N HIS A 409 -16.05 -21.91 6.03
CA HIS A 409 -16.51 -23.20 6.51
C HIS A 409 -15.32 -24.03 7.02
N LYS A 410 -15.39 -24.45 8.29
CA LYS A 410 -14.43 -25.30 9.02
C LYS A 410 -14.24 -26.72 8.48
N ASN A 411 -14.61 -27.00 7.24
CA ASN A 411 -14.44 -28.32 6.64
C ASN A 411 -13.52 -28.18 5.42
N GLU A 412 -12.22 -28.24 5.68
CA GLU A 412 -11.10 -28.64 4.78
C GLU A 412 -9.80 -27.98 5.26
N LEU A 413 -9.24 -28.54 6.34
CA LEU A 413 -7.81 -28.61 6.64
C LEU A 413 -7.49 -30.04 7.03
#